data_AF-A0A1G5KQ96-F1
#
_entry.id   AF-A0A1G5KQ96-F1
#
_cell.length_a   1.000
_cell.length_b   1.000
_cell.length_c   1.000
_cell.angle_alpha   90.00
_cell.angle_beta   90.00
_cell.angle_gamma   90.00
#
_symmetry.space_group_name_H-M   'P 1'
#
loop_
_entity.id
_entity.type
_entity.pdbx_description
1 polymer ?
#
loop_
_entity_poly.entity_id
_entity_poly.type
_entity_poly.pdbx_seq_one_letter_code
_entity_poly.pdbx_strand_id
1 'polypeptide(L)'
;MKSKLVIIILCLSISAFAQKSSEEKYAERNSICKHKNKYSIQDRKSFYPFNKASNILLISFDDPEVLINELPISNQILDSTKVKEIKSLTHDEINNLSDILYNFGFINDKFPKIIDEANCYNPRNAILFIDEKSKIYEYIEICFSCNKIEFSSKEIKTWDNCTEKNDLIRKFFKSKEFKVGVDK
;
A
#
# COMPACT_ATOMS: atom_id res chain seq x y z
N MET A 1 42.69 61.80 1.93
CA MET A 1 41.74 61.63 0.81
C MET A 1 41.99 60.27 0.17
N LYS A 2 40.96 59.41 0.15
CA LYS A 2 40.70 58.29 -0.79
C LYS A 2 41.77 57.17 -0.86
N SER A 3 41.46 55.88 -0.86
CA SER A 3 40.26 55.09 -0.61
C SER A 3 40.78 53.66 -0.51
N LYS A 4 40.45 52.92 0.55
CA LYS A 4 40.75 51.49 0.64
C LYS A 4 39.86 50.78 -0.38
N LEU A 5 40.48 50.15 -1.39
CA LEU A 5 39.78 49.29 -2.33
C LEU A 5 39.47 47.96 -1.61
N VAL A 6 38.29 47.87 -0.99
CA VAL A 6 37.77 46.62 -0.46
C VAL A 6 37.02 45.94 -1.61
N ILE A 7 37.65 44.93 -2.19
CA ILE A 7 37.00 44.05 -3.16
C ILE A 7 36.12 43.09 -2.35
N ILE A 8 34.84 43.45 -2.21
CA ILE A 8 33.81 42.52 -1.75
C ILE A 8 33.50 41.60 -2.94
N ILE A 9 34.14 40.43 -2.97
CA ILE A 9 33.67 39.31 -3.80
C ILE A 9 32.35 38.88 -3.17
N LEU A 10 31.25 39.40 -3.71
CA LEU A 10 29.92 38.88 -3.47
C LEU A 10 29.94 37.44 -4.01
N CYS A 11 30.03 36.45 -3.12
CA CYS A 11 29.63 35.09 -3.41
C CYS A 11 28.15 35.11 -3.80
N LEU A 12 27.86 35.34 -5.08
CA LEU A 12 26.65 34.87 -5.73
C LEU A 12 26.79 33.35 -5.83
N SER A 13 26.74 32.67 -4.69
CA SER A 13 26.33 31.28 -4.65
C SER A 13 24.88 31.28 -5.10
N ILE A 14 24.70 31.15 -6.42
CA ILE A 14 23.43 30.81 -7.02
C ILE A 14 23.11 29.43 -6.45
N SER A 15 22.41 29.40 -5.31
CA SER A 15 21.64 28.24 -4.90
C SER A 15 20.57 28.09 -5.97
N ALA A 16 20.93 27.38 -7.04
CA ALA A 16 19.98 26.85 -8.00
C ALA A 16 19.13 25.83 -7.25
N PHE A 17 18.16 26.32 -6.47
CA PHE A 17 17.04 25.50 -6.06
C PHE A 17 16.34 25.11 -7.36
N ALA A 18 16.50 23.86 -7.78
CA ALA A 18 15.74 23.30 -8.88
C ALA A 18 14.25 23.48 -8.55
N GLN A 19 13.59 24.43 -9.20
CA GLN A 19 12.16 24.66 -9.00
C GLN A 19 11.40 23.56 -9.75
N LYS A 20 10.59 22.82 -9.00
CA LYS A 20 9.71 21.79 -9.56
C LYS A 20 8.83 22.35 -10.67
N SER A 21 8.71 21.64 -11.80
CA SER A 21 7.91 22.09 -12.94
C SER A 21 6.43 22.20 -12.57
N SER A 22 5.65 22.98 -13.33
CA SER A 22 4.19 23.07 -13.11
C SER A 22 3.53 21.70 -13.25
N GLU A 23 3.91 20.94 -14.27
CA GLU A 23 3.43 19.58 -14.53
C GLU A 23 3.73 18.64 -13.37
N GLU A 24 4.95 18.70 -12.85
CA GLU A 24 5.38 17.89 -11.70
C GLU A 24 4.64 18.25 -10.40
N LYS A 25 4.27 19.53 -10.21
CA LYS A 25 3.42 19.97 -9.08
C LYS A 25 1.98 19.48 -9.23
N TYR A 26 1.43 19.51 -10.44
CA TYR A 26 0.11 18.93 -10.72
C TYR A 26 0.12 17.43 -10.49
N ALA A 27 1.16 16.72 -10.96
CA ALA A 27 1.30 15.29 -10.75
C ALA A 27 1.35 14.94 -9.26
N GLU A 28 2.17 15.61 -8.45
CA GLU A 28 2.19 15.45 -6.99
C GLU A 28 0.81 15.58 -6.37
N ARG A 29 0.13 16.70 -6.65
CA ARG A 29 -1.19 16.97 -6.08
C ARG A 29 -2.21 15.89 -6.44
N ASN A 30 -2.20 15.43 -7.69
CA ASN A 30 -3.16 14.44 -8.17
C ASN A 30 -2.88 13.03 -7.64
N SER A 31 -1.64 12.78 -7.20
CA SER A 31 -1.21 11.49 -6.65
C SER A 31 -1.67 11.25 -5.22
N ILE A 32 -2.01 12.32 -4.50
CA ILE A 32 -2.50 12.28 -3.11
C ILE A 32 -3.79 11.45 -3.02
N CYS A 33 -3.85 10.60 -2.00
CA CYS A 33 -5.02 9.86 -1.62
C CYS A 33 -6.07 10.76 -0.97
N LYS A 34 -7.29 10.71 -1.50
CA LYS A 34 -8.47 11.34 -0.92
C LYS A 34 -9.57 10.30 -0.71
N HIS A 35 -10.23 10.37 0.43
CA HIS A 35 -11.46 9.61 0.66
C HIS A 35 -12.60 10.19 -0.18
N LYS A 36 -13.22 9.35 -1.01
CA LYS A 36 -14.22 9.74 -2.01
C LYS A 36 -15.65 9.33 -1.64
N ASN A 37 -15.85 8.51 -0.61
CA ASN A 37 -17.17 7.93 -0.29
C ASN A 37 -17.88 7.34 -1.53
N LYS A 38 -17.13 6.71 -2.43
CA LYS A 38 -17.63 6.29 -3.75
C LYS A 38 -18.56 5.08 -3.66
N TYR A 39 -18.26 4.17 -2.75
CA TYR A 39 -18.93 2.89 -2.58
C TYR A 39 -19.47 2.75 -1.17
N SER A 40 -20.74 2.35 -1.05
CA SER A 40 -21.34 2.00 0.23
C SER A 40 -20.72 0.72 0.81
N ILE A 41 -21.08 0.41 2.06
CA ILE A 41 -20.67 -0.86 2.69
C ILE A 41 -21.15 -2.07 1.86
N GLN A 42 -22.39 -2.04 1.34
CA GLN A 42 -22.91 -3.15 0.55
C GLN A 42 -22.24 -3.27 -0.81
N ASP A 43 -21.93 -2.15 -1.46
CA ASP A 43 -21.17 -2.18 -2.71
C ASP A 43 -19.83 -2.86 -2.49
N ARG A 44 -19.09 -2.46 -1.45
CA ARG A 44 -17.75 -3.00 -1.15
C ARG A 44 -17.77 -4.48 -0.80
N LYS A 45 -18.77 -4.94 -0.04
CA LYS A 45 -18.98 -6.36 0.26
C LYS A 45 -19.36 -7.17 -0.97
N SER A 46 -20.01 -6.56 -1.96
CA SER A 46 -20.37 -7.24 -3.22
C SER A 46 -19.16 -7.48 -4.14
N PHE A 47 -18.03 -6.82 -3.89
CA PHE A 47 -16.84 -6.97 -4.71
C PHE A 47 -16.13 -8.28 -4.42
N TYR A 48 -15.68 -8.93 -5.48
CA TYR A 48 -14.76 -10.06 -5.34
C TYR A 48 -13.38 -9.55 -4.88
N PRO A 49 -12.75 -10.19 -3.88
CA PRO A 49 -13.14 -11.47 -3.25
C PRO A 49 -14.01 -11.38 -1.99
N PHE A 50 -14.31 -10.19 -1.45
CA PHE A 50 -15.11 -10.02 -0.22
C PHE A 50 -16.47 -10.71 -0.26
N ASN A 51 -17.12 -10.79 -1.43
CA ASN A 51 -18.44 -11.39 -1.58
C ASN A 51 -18.49 -12.91 -1.39
N LYS A 52 -17.35 -13.61 -1.42
CA LYS A 52 -17.27 -15.06 -1.22
C LYS A 52 -16.55 -15.48 0.06
N ALA A 53 -15.99 -14.53 0.80
CA ALA A 53 -15.18 -14.83 1.96
C ALA A 53 -16.07 -15.20 3.16
N SER A 54 -15.85 -16.38 3.74
CA SER A 54 -16.38 -16.74 5.05
C SER A 54 -15.56 -16.08 6.17
N ASN A 55 -14.26 -15.90 5.93
CA ASN A 55 -13.33 -15.26 6.83
C ASN A 55 -12.22 -14.53 6.08
N ILE A 56 -11.66 -13.49 6.68
CA ILE A 56 -10.52 -12.73 6.16
C ILE A 56 -9.44 -12.69 7.23
N LEU A 57 -8.24 -13.13 6.87
CA LEU A 57 -7.08 -13.07 7.75
C LEU A 57 -6.09 -12.03 7.26
N LEU A 58 -5.49 -11.32 8.21
CA LEU A 58 -4.21 -10.66 7.98
C LEU A 58 -3.11 -11.59 8.46
N ILE A 59 -2.01 -11.65 7.72
CA ILE A 59 -0.79 -12.34 8.15
C ILE A 59 0.44 -11.47 7.97
N SER A 60 1.47 -11.78 8.77
CA SER A 60 2.85 -11.39 8.52
C SER A 60 3.73 -12.64 8.54
N PHE A 61 4.80 -12.61 7.77
CA PHE A 61 5.74 -13.71 7.63
C PHE A 61 7.16 -13.15 7.45
N ASP A 62 8.16 -14.00 7.68
CA ASP A 62 9.55 -13.59 7.50
C ASP A 62 9.85 -13.26 6.04
N ASP A 63 10.91 -12.47 5.87
CA ASP A 63 11.56 -12.33 4.57
C ASP A 63 11.92 -13.75 4.09
N PRO A 64 11.34 -14.24 2.99
CA PRO A 64 11.70 -15.54 2.46
C PRO A 64 13.20 -15.51 2.15
N GLU A 65 14.01 -16.24 2.92
CA GLU A 65 15.46 -16.32 2.67
C GLU A 65 15.74 -16.67 1.20
N VAL A 66 16.09 -15.64 0.42
CA VAL A 66 16.82 -15.51 -0.85
C VAL A 66 16.42 -16.41 -2.04
N LEU A 67 15.71 -17.53 -1.86
CA LEU A 67 15.53 -18.52 -2.92
C LEU A 67 14.07 -18.75 -3.34
N ILE A 68 13.08 -18.36 -2.54
CA ILE A 68 11.68 -18.50 -2.93
C ILE A 68 10.81 -17.48 -2.21
N ASN A 69 10.46 -16.39 -2.91
CA ASN A 69 9.44 -15.41 -2.52
C ASN A 69 8.06 -16.08 -2.48
N GLU A 70 7.86 -17.02 -1.56
CA GLU A 70 6.64 -17.80 -1.48
C GLU A 70 5.85 -17.38 -0.25
N LEU A 71 4.67 -16.83 -0.51
CA LEU A 71 3.61 -16.72 0.48
C LEU A 71 3.44 -18.08 1.19
N PRO A 72 3.21 -18.13 2.51
CA PRO A 72 3.17 -19.39 3.25
C PRO A 72 1.86 -20.18 3.01
N ILE A 73 1.52 -20.44 1.75
CA ILE A 73 0.32 -21.13 1.32
C ILE A 73 0.74 -22.26 0.39
N SER A 74 0.29 -23.47 0.71
CA SER A 74 0.46 -24.64 -0.16
C SER A 74 -0.88 -25.34 -0.33
N ASN A 75 -1.28 -25.62 -1.58
CA ASN A 75 -2.56 -26.27 -1.88
C ASN A 75 -3.76 -25.62 -1.19
N GLN A 76 -3.80 -24.27 -1.19
CA GLN A 76 -4.85 -23.44 -0.56
C GLN A 76 -4.93 -23.57 0.97
N ILE A 77 -3.88 -24.08 1.62
CA ILE A 77 -3.77 -24.22 3.07
C ILE A 77 -2.62 -23.34 3.55
N LEU A 78 -2.85 -22.61 4.64
CA LEU A 78 -1.82 -21.82 5.31
C LEU A 78 -0.81 -22.74 6.00
N ASP A 79 0.47 -22.60 5.68
CA ASP A 79 1.57 -23.15 6.45
C ASP A 79 1.83 -22.23 7.65
N SER A 80 1.16 -22.53 8.77
CA SER A 80 1.25 -21.73 9.99
C SER A 80 2.65 -21.69 10.61
N THR A 81 3.55 -22.62 10.24
CA THR A 81 4.92 -22.65 10.77
C THR A 81 5.78 -21.50 10.25
N LYS A 82 5.40 -20.93 9.09
CA LYS A 82 6.08 -19.80 8.44
C LYS A 82 5.44 -18.45 8.77
N VAL A 83 4.30 -18.43 9.45
CA VAL A 83 3.57 -17.22 9.82
C VAL A 83 4.09 -16.69 11.16
N LYS A 84 4.33 -15.38 11.25
CA LYS A 84 4.76 -14.71 12.48
C LYS A 84 3.60 -14.14 13.26
N GLU A 85 2.68 -13.47 12.56
CA GLU A 85 1.49 -12.90 13.17
C GLU A 85 0.31 -13.19 12.28
N ILE A 86 -0.83 -13.47 12.91
CA ILE A 86 -2.08 -13.78 12.23
C ILE A 86 -3.23 -13.15 13.02
N LYS A 87 -4.14 -12.48 12.32
CA LYS A 87 -5.35 -11.90 12.92
C LYS A 87 -6.53 -12.15 12.00
N SER A 88 -7.59 -12.73 12.56
CA SER A 88 -8.90 -12.80 11.90
C SER A 88 -9.58 -11.44 12.00
N LEU A 89 -10.16 -10.96 10.91
CA LEU A 89 -10.90 -9.70 10.92
C LEU A 89 -12.35 -9.91 11.31
N THR A 90 -12.84 -9.06 12.21
CA THR A 90 -14.26 -8.90 12.52
C THR A 90 -14.99 -8.18 11.38
N HIS A 91 -16.32 -8.18 11.45
CA HIS A 91 -17.15 -7.49 10.47
C HIS A 91 -16.81 -6.00 10.31
N ASP A 92 -16.62 -5.29 11.43
CA ASP A 92 -16.31 -3.86 11.41
C ASP A 92 -14.90 -3.59 10.88
N GLU A 93 -13.95 -4.49 11.15
CA GLU A 93 -12.60 -4.38 10.61
C GLU A 93 -12.56 -4.66 9.11
N ILE A 94 -13.36 -5.60 8.61
CA ILE A 94 -13.56 -5.82 7.17
C ILE A 94 -14.17 -4.58 6.53
N ASN A 95 -15.15 -3.95 7.19
CA ASN A 95 -15.76 -2.71 6.72
C ASN A 95 -14.72 -1.58 6.64
N ASN A 96 -13.85 -1.45 7.64
CA ASN A 96 -12.78 -0.45 7.66
C ASN A 96 -11.71 -0.73 6.60
N LEU A 97 -11.26 -1.98 6.47
CA LEU A 97 -10.27 -2.38 5.47
C LEU A 97 -10.79 -2.10 4.06
N SER A 98 -11.97 -2.62 3.71
CA SER A 98 -12.52 -2.43 2.37
C SER A 98 -12.83 -0.96 2.06
N ASP A 99 -13.11 -0.13 3.08
CA ASP A 99 -13.22 1.32 2.91
C ASP A 99 -11.86 1.94 2.51
N ILE A 100 -10.78 1.56 3.19
CA ILE A 100 -9.42 1.95 2.81
C ILE A 100 -9.12 1.55 1.36
N LEU A 101 -9.44 0.32 0.99
CA LEU A 101 -9.16 -0.21 -0.36
C LEU A 101 -9.94 0.54 -1.43
N TYR A 102 -11.27 0.65 -1.29
CA TYR A 102 -12.13 1.09 -2.40
C TYR A 102 -12.58 2.54 -2.36
N ASN A 103 -12.52 3.21 -1.20
CA ASN A 103 -12.99 4.59 -1.06
C ASN A 103 -11.88 5.63 -0.96
N PHE A 104 -10.62 5.24 -0.80
CA PHE A 104 -9.49 6.15 -1.02
C PHE A 104 -9.00 6.03 -2.47
N GLY A 105 -8.75 7.14 -3.13
CA GLY A 105 -8.16 7.16 -4.46
C GLY A 105 -7.60 8.51 -4.83
N PHE A 106 -7.06 8.63 -6.04
CA PHE A 106 -6.45 9.86 -6.55
C PHE A 106 -7.42 11.04 -6.50
N ILE A 107 -6.96 12.24 -6.14
CA ILE A 107 -7.81 13.45 -6.18
C ILE A 107 -8.43 13.65 -7.56
N ASN A 108 -7.64 13.43 -8.61
CA ASN A 108 -8.09 13.51 -9.99
C ASN A 108 -7.50 12.36 -10.81
N ASP A 109 -8.36 11.49 -11.31
CA ASP A 109 -7.97 10.31 -12.08
C ASP A 109 -7.59 10.64 -13.53
N LYS A 110 -7.99 11.80 -14.05
CA LYS A 110 -7.81 12.22 -15.45
C LYS A 110 -6.47 12.92 -15.75
N PHE A 111 -5.64 13.16 -14.74
CA PHE A 111 -4.40 13.92 -14.87
C PHE A 111 -3.17 13.04 -14.58
N PRO A 112 -1.97 13.49 -14.99
CA PRO A 112 -0.73 12.83 -14.64
C PRO A 112 -0.62 12.57 -13.13
N LYS A 113 -0.07 11.42 -12.79
CA LYS A 113 0.10 10.90 -11.41
C LYS A 113 1.52 10.35 -11.29
N ILE A 114 2.04 10.44 -10.08
CA ILE A 114 3.28 9.81 -9.66
C ILE A 114 2.91 8.42 -9.16
N ILE A 115 3.58 7.42 -9.72
CA ILE A 115 3.55 6.05 -9.21
C ILE A 115 4.87 5.89 -8.47
N ASP A 116 4.78 5.69 -7.16
CA ASP A 116 5.94 5.62 -6.26
C ASP A 116 6.21 4.16 -5.90
N GLU A 117 6.60 3.34 -6.86
CA GLU A 117 6.92 1.93 -6.63
C GLU A 117 8.42 1.69 -6.76
N ALA A 118 9.03 1.00 -5.78
CA ALA A 118 10.44 0.66 -5.83
C ALA A 118 10.68 -0.56 -6.75
N ASN A 119 11.86 -0.70 -7.34
CA ASN A 119 12.20 -1.86 -8.17
C ASN A 119 12.39 -3.18 -7.38
N CYS A 120 12.20 -3.17 -6.05
CA CYS A 120 12.27 -4.37 -5.22
C CYS A 120 10.92 -5.09 -5.12
N TYR A 121 10.95 -6.36 -4.69
CA TYR A 121 9.77 -7.10 -4.28
C TYR A 121 10.14 -8.12 -3.19
N ASN A 122 9.68 -7.84 -1.96
CA ASN A 122 9.91 -8.66 -0.78
C ASN A 122 8.69 -8.56 0.14
N PRO A 123 7.56 -9.21 -0.22
CA PRO A 123 6.34 -9.14 0.56
C PRO A 123 6.55 -9.81 1.92
N ARG A 124 6.05 -9.17 2.98
CA ARG A 124 6.11 -9.70 4.36
C ARG A 124 4.75 -9.71 5.05
N ASN A 125 3.71 -9.31 4.32
CA ASN A 125 2.35 -9.22 4.80
C ASN A 125 1.39 -9.66 3.71
N ALA A 126 0.24 -10.20 4.10
CA ALA A 126 -0.83 -10.50 3.16
C ALA A 126 -2.20 -10.42 3.80
N ILE A 127 -3.21 -10.24 2.94
CA ILE A 127 -4.63 -10.39 3.26
C ILE A 127 -5.08 -11.70 2.61
N LEU A 128 -5.61 -12.63 3.38
CA LEU A 128 -6.07 -13.94 2.92
C LEU A 128 -7.59 -14.00 2.94
N PHE A 129 -8.19 -14.48 1.86
CA PHE A 129 -9.63 -14.71 1.76
C PHE A 129 -9.92 -16.20 1.83
N ILE A 130 -10.72 -16.58 2.82
CA ILE A 130 -11.01 -17.98 3.16
C ILE A 130 -12.46 -18.29 2.81
N ASP A 131 -12.70 -19.46 2.22
CA ASP A 131 -14.03 -19.96 1.90
C ASP A 131 -14.67 -20.74 3.07
N GLU A 132 -15.93 -21.15 2.91
CA GLU A 132 -16.65 -21.95 3.92
C GLU A 132 -16.00 -23.32 4.20
N LYS A 133 -15.08 -23.79 3.34
CA LYS A 133 -14.33 -25.05 3.50
C LYS A 133 -12.95 -24.83 4.15
N SER A 134 -12.71 -23.64 4.70
CA SER A 134 -11.43 -23.24 5.30
C SER A 134 -10.26 -23.30 4.32
N LYS A 135 -10.51 -23.06 3.02
CA LYS A 135 -9.48 -22.96 1.97
C LYS A 135 -9.23 -21.50 1.62
N ILE A 136 -7.96 -21.16 1.42
CA ILE A 136 -7.55 -19.85 0.92
C ILE A 136 -7.72 -19.86 -0.59
N TYR A 137 -8.71 -19.14 -1.10
CA TYR A 137 -9.02 -19.09 -2.52
C TYR A 137 -8.45 -17.85 -3.22
N GLU A 138 -8.18 -16.78 -2.46
CA GLU A 138 -7.51 -15.57 -2.94
C GLU A 138 -6.66 -14.95 -1.85
N TYR A 139 -5.67 -14.17 -2.25
CA TYR A 139 -4.82 -13.39 -1.37
C TYR A 139 -4.32 -12.11 -2.04
N ILE A 140 -3.97 -11.14 -1.22
CA ILE A 140 -3.32 -9.89 -1.61
C ILE A 140 -1.99 -9.83 -0.89
N GLU A 141 -0.89 -9.90 -1.63
CA GLU A 141 0.47 -9.76 -1.10
C GLU A 141 0.81 -8.28 -0.96
N ILE A 142 1.46 -7.92 0.14
CA ILE A 142 1.79 -6.53 0.46
C ILE A 142 3.26 -6.44 0.84
N CYS A 143 3.98 -5.61 0.08
CA CYS A 143 5.33 -5.20 0.38
C CYS A 143 5.35 -3.72 0.77
N PHE A 144 5.28 -3.47 2.08
CA PHE A 144 5.25 -2.11 2.61
C PHE A 144 6.52 -1.30 2.31
N SER A 145 7.68 -1.94 2.27
CA SER A 145 8.97 -1.31 1.98
C SER A 145 9.19 -1.00 0.50
N CYS A 146 8.64 -1.81 -0.41
CA CYS A 146 8.74 -1.58 -1.86
C CYS A 146 7.58 -0.76 -2.43
N ASN A 147 6.62 -0.40 -1.59
CA ASN A 147 5.37 0.23 -1.97
C ASN A 147 4.52 -0.56 -2.98
N LYS A 148 4.55 -1.90 -2.91
CA LYS A 148 3.92 -2.79 -3.89
C LYS A 148 2.84 -3.67 -3.29
N ILE A 149 1.84 -3.96 -4.11
CA ILE A 149 0.74 -4.87 -3.82
C ILE A 149 0.57 -5.78 -5.03
N GLU A 150 0.55 -7.08 -4.80
CA GLU A 150 0.28 -8.08 -5.82
C GLU A 150 -1.00 -8.86 -5.48
N PHE A 151 -1.68 -9.33 -6.52
CA PHE A 151 -2.96 -10.01 -6.42
C PHE A 151 -2.79 -11.45 -6.89
N SER A 152 -3.33 -12.42 -6.14
CA SER A 152 -3.32 -13.84 -6.54
C SER A 152 -4.02 -14.10 -7.87
N SER A 153 -5.01 -13.26 -8.23
CA SER A 153 -5.72 -13.40 -9.50
C SER A 153 -6.17 -12.04 -10.07
N LYS A 154 -6.45 -12.05 -11.38
CA LYS A 154 -7.02 -10.89 -12.09
C LYS A 154 -8.52 -10.71 -11.81
N GLU A 155 -9.16 -11.64 -11.11
CA GLU A 155 -10.57 -11.54 -10.74
C GLU A 155 -10.79 -10.58 -9.58
N ILE A 156 -9.76 -10.37 -8.74
CA ILE A 156 -9.80 -9.41 -7.64
C ILE A 156 -10.07 -8.02 -8.20
N LYS A 157 -11.12 -7.37 -7.69
CA LYS A 157 -11.39 -5.98 -8.03
C LYS A 157 -10.29 -5.11 -7.45
N THR A 158 -9.47 -4.54 -8.33
CA THR A 158 -8.39 -3.61 -7.97
C THR A 158 -8.95 -2.22 -7.60
N TRP A 159 -8.08 -1.39 -7.03
CA TRP A 159 -8.39 -0.03 -6.61
C TRP A 159 -7.30 0.95 -7.04
N ASP A 160 -7.60 2.25 -6.89
CA ASP A 160 -6.64 3.32 -7.12
C ASP A 160 -5.46 3.21 -6.13
N ASN A 161 -4.25 2.93 -6.62
CA ASN A 161 -3.03 2.92 -5.81
C ASN A 161 -2.41 4.32 -5.72
N CYS A 162 -3.12 5.25 -5.07
CA CYS A 162 -2.60 6.60 -4.78
C CYS A 162 -1.42 6.56 -3.81
N THR A 163 -0.60 7.62 -3.75
CA THR A 163 0.72 7.61 -3.10
C THR A 163 0.67 7.11 -1.65
N GLU A 164 -0.31 7.54 -0.86
CA GLU A 164 -0.44 7.18 0.55
C GLU A 164 -1.27 5.90 0.78
N LYS A 165 -1.68 5.18 -0.28
CA LYS A 165 -2.56 4.01 -0.19
C LYS A 165 -1.94 2.94 0.68
N ASN A 166 -0.68 2.61 0.40
CA ASN A 166 0.04 1.60 1.14
C ASN A 166 0.30 2.03 2.59
N ASP A 167 0.53 3.32 2.84
CA ASP A 167 0.64 3.88 4.19
C ASP A 167 -0.66 3.73 5.00
N LEU A 168 -1.82 3.91 4.36
CA LEU A 168 -3.14 3.68 4.97
C LEU A 168 -3.35 2.19 5.31
N ILE A 169 -2.99 1.29 4.40
CA ILE A 169 -3.06 -0.15 4.63
C ILE A 169 -2.09 -0.55 5.75
N ARG A 170 -0.87 -0.02 5.77
CA ARG A 170 0.11 -0.27 6.83
C ARG A 170 -0.39 0.19 8.21
N LYS A 171 -1.03 1.37 8.26
CA LYS A 171 -1.67 1.87 9.50
C LYS A 171 -2.78 0.93 9.96
N PHE A 172 -3.56 0.37 9.04
CA PHE A 172 -4.56 -0.64 9.38
C PHE A 172 -3.91 -1.89 10.01
N PHE A 173 -2.86 -2.45 9.41
CA PHE A 173 -2.11 -3.56 10.00
C PHE A 173 -1.55 -3.21 11.40
N LYS A 174 -0.93 -2.04 11.57
CA LYS A 174 -0.46 -1.57 12.88
C LYS A 174 -1.58 -1.44 13.91
N SER A 175 -2.77 -1.01 13.49
CA SER A 175 -3.95 -0.96 14.37
C SER A 175 -4.46 -2.33 14.81
N LYS A 176 -4.02 -3.40 14.13
CA LYS A 176 -4.23 -4.81 14.49
C LYS A 176 -3.03 -5.40 15.25
N GLU A 177 -2.14 -4.53 15.75
CA GLU A 177 -0.96 -4.85 16.56
C GLU A 177 0.15 -5.62 15.83
N PHE A 178 0.13 -5.64 14.49
CA PHE A 178 1.24 -6.21 13.71
C PHE A 178 2.51 -5.40 13.94
N LYS A 179 3.62 -6.12 14.13
CA LYS A 179 4.98 -5.57 14.28
C LYS A 179 5.88 -6.01 13.13
N VAL A 180 5.65 -7.17 12.55
CA VAL A 180 6.49 -7.75 11.49
C VAL A 180 6.04 -7.24 10.12
N GLY A 181 7.02 -6.82 9.30
CA GLY A 181 6.80 -6.40 7.91
C GLY A 181 6.18 -4.99 7.75
N VAL A 182 5.80 -4.34 8.85
CA VAL A 182 5.14 -3.02 8.87
C VAL A 182 6.08 -1.86 9.22
N ASP A 183 7.38 -2.09 9.18
CA ASP A 183 8.40 -1.06 9.42
C ASP A 183 8.50 -0.09 8.21
N LYS A 184 9.09 1.09 8.44
CA LYS A 184 9.32 2.09 7.38
C LYS A 184 10.76 2.02 6.91
#